data_AF-A0A538JZA0-F1
#
_entry.id   AF-A0A538JZA0-F1
#
_cell.length_a   1.000
_cell.length_b   1.000
_cell.length_c   1.000
_cell.angle_alpha   90.00
_cell.angle_beta   90.00
_cell.angle_gamma   90.00
#
_symmetry.space_group_name_H-M   'P 1'
#
loop_
_entity.id
_entity.type
_entity.pdbx_description
1 polymer ?
#
loop_
_entity_poly.entity_id
_entity_poly.type
_entity_poly.pdbx_seq_one_letter_code
_entity_poly.pdbx_strand_id
1 'polypeptide(L)'
;MRRLFLLMLGTTMLLLAIASAAAAEPPMTTVGQTSPVNSGYCSFPVYRSDVFKLTTIAKPDGTLITHIDRILTFTANGKTLTSNDHFTRFVDPTRPYLIDISGHLIGVELPGQGPILLEVGHFIIDVRHPGSPIVEAGQHNTLDHDTATFCAFFAA
;
A
#
# COMPACT_ATOMS: atom_id res chain seq x y z
N MET A 1 -46.47 25.34 40.04
CA MET A 1 -45.56 24.17 40.17
C MET A 1 -45.42 23.35 38.88
N ARG A 2 -46.46 23.18 38.06
CA ARG A 2 -46.42 22.41 36.79
C ARG A 2 -45.47 22.96 35.71
N ARG A 3 -45.15 24.27 35.73
CA ARG A 3 -44.19 24.91 34.80
C ARG A 3 -42.73 24.72 35.19
N LEU A 4 -42.43 24.33 36.44
CA LEU A 4 -41.05 24.08 36.89
C LEU A 4 -40.53 22.70 36.45
N PHE A 5 -41.43 21.71 36.33
CA PHE A 5 -41.10 20.36 35.87
C PHE A 5 -40.74 20.29 34.38
N LEU A 6 -41.29 21.18 33.55
CA LEU A 6 -40.97 21.25 32.12
C LEU A 6 -39.57 21.83 31.85
N LEU A 7 -39.03 22.64 32.77
CA LEU A 7 -37.69 23.21 32.64
C LEU A 7 -36.58 22.23 33.06
N MET A 8 -36.87 21.23 33.90
CA MET A 8 -35.87 20.20 34.27
C MET A 8 -35.74 19.08 33.23
N LEU A 9 -36.75 18.84 32.39
CA LEU A 9 -36.68 17.83 31.32
C LEU A 9 -35.89 18.33 30.10
N GLY A 10 -35.86 19.65 29.86
CA GLY A 10 -35.14 20.23 28.71
C GLY A 10 -33.62 20.24 28.89
N THR A 11 -33.13 20.37 30.12
CA THR A 11 -31.69 20.43 30.44
C THR A 11 -31.02 19.06 30.50
N THR A 12 -31.77 17.96 30.67
CA THR A 12 -31.20 16.61 30.70
C THR A 12 -30.91 16.05 29.30
N MET A 13 -31.59 16.52 28.25
CA MET A 13 -31.30 16.10 26.87
C MET A 13 -30.05 16.76 26.27
N LEU A 14 -29.58 17.89 26.82
CA LEU A 14 -28.40 18.59 26.30
C LEU A 14 -27.06 17.97 26.77
N LEU A 15 -27.09 17.12 27.80
CA LEU A 15 -25.90 16.44 28.35
C LEU A 15 -25.54 15.12 27.65
N LEU A 16 -26.40 14.62 26.77
CA LEU A 16 -26.13 13.42 25.95
C LEU A 16 -25.50 13.75 24.59
N ALA A 17 -25.30 15.03 24.29
CA ALA A 17 -24.65 15.50 23.06
C ALA A 17 -23.13 15.64 23.18
N ILE A 18 -22.51 15.08 24.24
CA ILE A 18 -21.07 14.80 24.23
C ILE A 18 -20.86 13.57 23.36
N ALA A 19 -21.14 13.72 22.06
CA ALA A 19 -20.74 12.76 21.06
C ALA A 19 -19.25 12.57 21.28
N SER A 20 -18.87 11.39 21.78
CA SER A 20 -17.49 10.96 21.81
C SER A 20 -17.05 11.00 20.36
N ALA A 21 -16.37 12.08 19.96
CA ALA A 21 -15.59 12.04 18.75
C ALA A 21 -14.62 10.89 19.01
N ALA A 22 -14.90 9.73 18.42
CA ALA A 22 -13.98 8.61 18.43
C ALA A 22 -12.71 9.15 17.78
N ALA A 23 -11.78 9.58 18.63
CA ALA A 23 -10.51 10.15 18.19
C ALA A 23 -9.78 8.98 17.55
N ALA A 24 -9.85 8.88 16.22
CA ALA A 24 -8.98 7.99 15.49
C ALA A 24 -7.55 8.32 15.92
N GLU A 25 -6.77 7.28 16.22
CA GLU A 25 -5.38 7.47 16.60
C GLU A 25 -4.66 8.28 15.52
N PRO A 26 -3.78 9.22 15.89
CA PRO A 26 -3.04 10.00 14.90
C PRO A 26 -2.23 9.05 14.01
N PRO A 27 -2.06 9.38 12.71
CA PRO A 27 -1.28 8.54 11.81
C PRO A 27 0.15 8.35 12.31
N MET A 28 0.64 7.10 12.26
CA MET A 28 2.02 6.76 12.59
C MET A 28 2.86 6.78 11.32
N THR A 29 4.01 7.46 11.36
CA THR A 29 4.96 7.49 10.23
C THR A 29 6.21 6.69 10.55
N THR A 30 6.67 5.87 9.61
CA THR A 30 7.93 5.12 9.70
C THR A 30 8.70 5.28 8.41
N VAL A 31 10.01 5.53 8.51
CA VAL A 31 10.92 5.61 7.36
C VAL A 31 11.96 4.51 7.51
N GLY A 32 12.36 3.90 6.40
CA GLY A 32 13.34 2.83 6.43
C GLY A 32 13.93 2.52 5.06
N GLN A 33 14.79 1.52 5.06
CA GLN A 33 15.39 0.96 3.85
C GLN A 33 15.51 -0.56 4.00
N THR A 34 15.47 -1.28 2.87
CA THR A 34 15.68 -2.73 2.82
C THR A 34 17.09 -3.06 2.33
N SER A 35 17.65 -4.17 2.81
CA SER A 35 18.87 -4.73 2.21
C SER A 35 18.57 -5.24 0.79
N PRO A 36 19.53 -5.20 -0.13
CA PRO A 36 19.34 -5.74 -1.47
C PRO A 36 18.95 -7.23 -1.45
N VAL A 37 17.88 -7.56 -2.16
CA VAL A 37 17.38 -8.94 -2.33
C VAL A 37 17.17 -9.23 -3.81
N ASN A 38 17.29 -10.48 -4.24
CA ASN A 38 16.96 -10.83 -5.62
C ASN A 38 15.46 -10.61 -5.87
N SER A 39 15.10 -9.91 -6.94
CA SER A 39 13.71 -9.65 -7.32
C SER A 39 12.97 -10.91 -7.77
N GLY A 40 13.70 -11.87 -8.35
CA GLY A 40 13.12 -13.07 -8.95
C GLY A 40 12.42 -12.85 -10.29
N TYR A 41 12.52 -11.65 -10.89
CA TYR A 41 11.79 -11.32 -12.13
C TYR A 41 12.45 -11.88 -13.40
N CYS A 42 13.74 -12.21 -13.33
CA CYS A 42 14.56 -12.64 -14.47
C CYS A 42 15.27 -13.96 -14.17
N SER A 43 15.72 -14.66 -15.21
CA SER A 43 16.49 -15.91 -15.09
C SER A 43 17.92 -15.73 -14.53
N PHE A 44 18.32 -14.48 -14.31
CA PHE A 44 19.59 -14.09 -13.69
C PHE A 44 19.31 -13.11 -12.53
N PRO A 45 20.24 -12.96 -11.57
CA PRO A 45 20.01 -12.11 -10.41
C PRO A 45 19.85 -10.63 -10.79
N VAL A 46 18.69 -10.06 -10.44
CA VAL A 46 18.47 -8.61 -10.41
C VAL A 46 18.19 -8.23 -8.96
N TYR A 47 19.07 -7.44 -8.36
CA TYR A 47 18.94 -7.07 -6.96
C TYR A 47 18.05 -5.84 -6.83
N ARG A 48 17.06 -5.92 -5.93
CA ARG A 48 16.13 -4.87 -5.55
C ARG A 48 16.43 -4.42 -4.12
N SER A 49 16.47 -3.11 -3.90
CA SER A 49 16.45 -2.50 -2.57
C SER A 49 15.47 -1.32 -2.54
N ASP A 50 14.97 -0.99 -1.36
CA ASP A 50 13.89 -0.03 -1.20
C ASP A 50 14.33 1.05 -0.21
N VAL A 51 13.99 2.31 -0.49
CA VAL A 51 13.90 3.37 0.53
C VAL A 51 12.44 3.74 0.62
N PHE A 52 11.85 3.71 1.81
CA PHE A 52 10.41 3.83 1.97
C PHE A 52 9.99 4.72 3.12
N LYS A 53 8.79 5.28 3.00
CA LYS A 53 8.03 5.95 4.04
C LYS A 53 6.64 5.32 4.11
N LEU A 54 6.27 4.85 5.30
CA LEU A 54 4.97 4.29 5.62
C LEU A 54 4.21 5.28 6.47
N THR A 55 2.97 5.59 6.10
CA THR A 55 2.04 6.37 6.93
C THR A 55 0.83 5.48 7.23
N THR A 56 0.71 5.03 8.48
CA THR A 56 -0.34 4.08 8.89
C THR A 56 -1.39 4.74 9.76
N ILE A 57 -2.66 4.50 9.42
CA ILE A 57 -3.84 4.87 10.20
C ILE A 57 -4.45 3.58 10.74
N ALA A 58 -4.54 3.48 12.06
CA ALA A 58 -5.30 2.42 12.73
C ALA A 58 -6.73 2.92 13.00
N LYS A 59 -7.72 2.23 12.46
CA LYS A 59 -9.13 2.51 12.73
C LYS A 59 -9.57 1.86 14.04
N PRO A 60 -10.64 2.36 14.68
CA PRO A 60 -11.19 1.76 15.90
C PRO A 60 -11.62 0.28 15.76
N ASP A 61 -11.95 -0.15 14.54
CA ASP A 61 -12.31 -1.54 14.24
C ASP A 61 -11.09 -2.46 14.06
N GLY A 62 -9.87 -1.92 14.18
CA GLY A 62 -8.61 -2.63 13.97
C GLY A 62 -8.11 -2.65 12.52
N THR A 63 -8.87 -2.07 11.57
CA THR A 63 -8.42 -1.92 10.19
C THR A 63 -7.18 -1.06 10.12
N LEU A 64 -6.17 -1.54 9.39
CA LEU A 64 -4.96 -0.77 9.11
C LEU A 64 -5.03 -0.25 7.67
N ILE A 65 -4.83 1.06 7.51
CA ILE A 65 -4.61 1.70 6.22
C ILE A 65 -3.18 2.22 6.22
N THR A 66 -2.33 1.69 5.36
CA THR A 66 -0.94 2.12 5.24
C THR A 66 -0.72 2.72 3.85
N HIS A 67 -0.47 4.04 3.81
CA HIS A 67 0.05 4.69 2.62
C HIS A 67 1.57 4.47 2.54
N ILE A 68 2.07 4.13 1.36
CA ILE A 68 3.45 3.71 1.11
C ILE A 68 3.98 4.55 -0.03
N ASP A 69 4.97 5.39 0.30
CA ASP A 69 5.85 6.03 -0.66
C ASP A 69 7.16 5.25 -0.66
N ARG A 70 7.60 4.71 -1.79
CA ARG A 70 8.90 4.03 -1.87
C ARG A 70 9.64 4.32 -3.17
N ILE A 71 10.96 4.34 -3.06
CA ILE A 71 11.86 4.32 -4.21
C ILE A 71 12.47 2.92 -4.25
N LEU A 72 12.13 2.15 -5.29
CA LEU A 72 12.81 0.89 -5.58
C LEU A 72 14.02 1.16 -6.44
N THR A 73 15.13 0.53 -6.11
CA THR A 73 16.34 0.51 -6.92
C THR A 73 16.60 -0.91 -7.38
N PHE A 74 16.71 -1.11 -8.69
CA PHE A 74 17.06 -2.36 -9.32
C PHE A 74 18.47 -2.28 -9.91
N THR A 75 19.31 -3.28 -9.62
CA THR A 75 20.68 -3.33 -10.10
C THR A 75 21.05 -4.73 -10.59
N ALA A 76 21.62 -4.80 -11.78
CA ALA A 76 22.25 -6.00 -12.34
C ALA A 76 23.24 -5.60 -13.44
N ASN A 77 24.30 -6.39 -13.63
CA ASN A 77 25.26 -6.22 -14.73
C ASN A 77 25.78 -4.78 -14.92
N GLY A 78 26.02 -4.06 -13.81
CA GLY A 78 26.50 -2.67 -13.83
C GLY A 78 25.47 -1.60 -14.21
N LYS A 79 24.21 -1.99 -14.45
CA LYS A 79 23.08 -1.09 -14.73
C LYS A 79 22.25 -0.87 -13.48
N THR A 80 21.62 0.31 -13.41
CA THR A 80 20.69 0.67 -12.34
C THR A 80 19.46 1.35 -12.90
N LEU A 81 18.29 0.97 -12.40
CA LEU A 81 17.02 1.65 -12.63
C LEU A 81 16.31 1.91 -11.31
N THR A 82 15.48 2.95 -11.30
CA THR A 82 14.65 3.30 -10.14
C THR A 82 13.18 3.33 -10.50
N SER A 83 12.33 3.01 -9.52
CA SER A 83 10.89 3.16 -9.58
C SER A 83 10.43 4.05 -8.44
N ASN A 84 9.51 5.00 -8.70
CA ASN A 84 8.87 5.81 -7.66
C ASN A 84 7.43 5.32 -7.47
N ASP A 85 7.19 4.68 -6.34
CA ASP A 85 5.94 3.98 -6.09
C ASP A 85 5.15 4.69 -5.00
N HIS A 86 3.84 4.78 -5.22
CA HIS A 86 2.88 5.44 -4.35
C HIS A 86 1.60 4.61 -4.32
N PHE A 87 1.40 3.85 -3.25
CA PHE A 87 0.25 2.97 -3.12
C PHE A 87 -0.26 2.89 -1.68
N THR A 88 -1.47 2.39 -1.53
CA THR A 88 -2.11 2.19 -0.24
C THR A 88 -2.40 0.71 -0.04
N ARG A 89 -2.00 0.20 1.12
CA ARG A 89 -2.29 -1.15 1.59
C ARG A 89 -3.39 -1.09 2.64
N PHE A 90 -4.38 -1.96 2.53
CA PHE A 90 -5.45 -2.13 3.50
C PHE A 90 -5.38 -3.53 4.13
N VAL A 91 -5.51 -3.60 5.45
CA VAL A 91 -5.56 -4.85 6.21
C VAL A 91 -6.79 -4.85 7.08
N ASP A 92 -7.72 -5.77 6.78
CA ASP A 92 -8.93 -6.03 7.56
C ASP A 92 -8.59 -7.05 8.66
N PRO A 93 -8.79 -6.73 9.95
CA PRO A 93 -8.42 -7.62 11.05
C PRO A 93 -9.28 -8.89 11.09
N THR A 94 -10.45 -8.90 10.44
CA THR A 94 -11.29 -10.10 10.31
C THR A 94 -10.76 -11.08 9.26
N ARG A 95 -9.94 -10.57 8.32
CA ARG A 95 -9.31 -11.34 7.23
C ARG A 95 -7.86 -10.90 7.06
N PRO A 96 -7.00 -11.07 8.08
CA PRO A 96 -5.65 -10.48 8.12
C PRO A 96 -4.69 -11.09 7.09
N TYR A 97 -5.07 -12.23 6.50
CA TYR A 97 -4.36 -12.89 5.42
C TYR A 97 -4.68 -12.31 4.03
N LEU A 98 -5.73 -11.50 3.91
CA LEU A 98 -6.03 -10.76 2.70
C LEU A 98 -5.37 -9.39 2.79
N ILE A 99 -4.54 -9.08 1.79
CA ILE A 99 -3.95 -7.76 1.66
C ILE A 99 -4.53 -7.14 0.39
N ASP A 100 -5.28 -6.06 0.58
CA ASP A 100 -5.80 -5.23 -0.50
C ASP A 100 -4.80 -4.11 -0.76
N ILE A 101 -4.41 -3.94 -2.03
CA ILE A 101 -3.45 -2.93 -2.45
C ILE A 101 -4.02 -2.13 -3.61
N SER A 102 -3.97 -0.81 -3.52
CA SER A 102 -4.40 0.14 -4.56
C SER A 102 -3.36 1.22 -4.81
N GLY A 103 -3.03 1.50 -6.06
CA GLY A 103 -2.18 2.62 -6.46
C GLY A 103 -1.13 2.24 -7.49
N HIS A 104 0.00 2.96 -7.46
CA HIS A 104 1.16 2.74 -8.33
C HIS A 104 2.23 1.99 -7.53
N LEU A 105 2.42 0.70 -7.81
CA LEU A 105 3.32 -0.16 -7.04
C LEU A 105 4.69 -0.30 -7.68
N ILE A 106 4.79 -0.29 -9.01
CA ILE A 106 6.05 -0.33 -9.76
C ILE A 106 5.82 0.45 -11.05
N GLY A 107 6.69 1.38 -11.38
CA GLY A 107 6.74 2.07 -12.66
C GLY A 107 8.20 2.33 -13.03
N VAL A 108 8.84 1.31 -13.58
CA VAL A 108 10.19 1.43 -14.10
C VAL A 108 10.09 1.93 -15.54
N GLU A 109 10.67 3.09 -15.80
CA GLU A 109 10.68 3.71 -17.12
C GLU A 109 12.11 3.85 -17.65
N LEU A 110 12.27 3.68 -18.96
CA LEU A 110 13.49 4.02 -19.67
C LEU A 110 13.35 5.39 -20.33
N PRO A 111 14.31 6.31 -20.11
CA PRO A 111 14.31 7.60 -20.79
C PRO A 111 14.23 7.44 -22.31
N GLY A 112 13.21 8.06 -22.92
CA GLY A 112 12.96 8.02 -24.36
C GLY A 112 12.27 6.75 -24.89
N GLN A 113 11.99 5.75 -24.05
CA GLN A 113 11.27 4.52 -24.44
C GLN A 113 9.97 4.30 -23.65
N GLY A 114 9.83 4.91 -22.48
CA GLY A 114 8.63 4.79 -21.65
C GLY A 114 8.70 3.64 -20.64
N PRO A 115 7.56 3.17 -20.10
CA PRO A 115 7.52 2.13 -19.08
C PRO A 115 7.97 0.77 -19.63
N ILE A 116 8.83 0.10 -18.87
CA ILE A 116 9.33 -1.26 -19.18
C ILE A 116 8.98 -2.28 -18.11
N LEU A 117 8.45 -1.83 -16.96
CA LEU A 117 7.83 -2.65 -15.94
C LEU A 117 6.80 -1.80 -15.19
N LEU A 118 5.52 -2.15 -15.28
CA LEU A 118 4.43 -1.39 -14.68
C LEU A 118 3.51 -2.31 -13.86
N GLU A 119 3.28 -1.91 -12.62
CA GLU A 119 2.34 -2.50 -11.67
C GLU A 119 1.48 -1.36 -11.12
N VAL A 120 0.27 -1.21 -11.65
CA VAL A 120 -0.63 -0.11 -11.32
C VAL A 120 -2.08 -0.57 -11.32
N GLY A 121 -2.82 -0.14 -10.31
CA GLY A 121 -4.24 -0.39 -10.19
C GLY A 121 -4.60 -0.92 -8.81
N HIS A 122 -5.42 -1.96 -8.76
CA HIS A 122 -5.93 -2.59 -7.56
C HIS A 122 -5.75 -4.09 -7.65
N PHE A 123 -5.29 -4.71 -6.58
CA PHE A 123 -5.35 -6.15 -6.46
C PHE A 123 -5.46 -6.59 -5.00
N ILE A 124 -5.97 -7.81 -4.80
CA ILE A 124 -6.09 -8.45 -3.48
C ILE A 124 -5.31 -9.76 -3.50
N ILE A 125 -4.38 -9.93 -2.58
CA ILE A 125 -3.62 -11.18 -2.41
C ILE A 125 -4.02 -11.91 -1.14
N ASP A 126 -4.10 -13.25 -1.20
CA ASP A 126 -4.12 -14.11 -0.01
C ASP A 126 -2.70 -14.59 0.28
N VAL A 127 -2.09 -14.08 1.35
CA VAL A 127 -0.69 -14.43 1.69
C VAL A 127 -0.51 -15.90 2.10
N ARG A 128 -1.60 -16.64 2.31
CA ARG A 128 -1.55 -18.10 2.55
C ARG A 128 -1.35 -18.89 1.26
N HIS A 129 -1.72 -18.31 0.11
CA HIS A 129 -1.61 -18.92 -1.22
C HIS A 129 -0.79 -17.98 -2.12
N PRO A 130 0.53 -17.84 -1.86
CA PRO A 130 1.36 -16.92 -2.62
C PRO A 130 1.40 -17.32 -4.10
N GLY A 131 1.16 -16.36 -5.00
CA GLY A 131 1.33 -16.55 -6.44
C GLY A 131 0.07 -16.34 -7.29
N SER A 132 -1.09 -16.07 -6.70
CA SER A 132 -2.26 -15.64 -7.47
C SER A 132 -3.10 -14.65 -6.68
N PRO A 133 -3.33 -13.44 -7.20
CA PRO A 133 -4.29 -12.52 -6.60
C PRO A 133 -5.72 -13.04 -6.78
N ILE A 134 -6.58 -12.68 -5.84
CA ILE A 134 -8.01 -13.00 -5.85
C ILE A 134 -8.78 -12.03 -6.74
N VAL A 135 -8.31 -10.79 -6.81
CA VAL A 135 -8.87 -9.71 -7.63
C VAL A 135 -7.71 -8.95 -8.25
N GLU A 136 -7.85 -8.59 -9.51
CA GLU A 136 -6.96 -7.69 -10.23
C GLU A 136 -7.76 -6.70 -11.07
N ALA A 137 -7.36 -5.45 -11.04
CA ALA A 137 -7.82 -4.39 -11.93
C ALA A 137 -6.64 -3.45 -12.22
N GLY A 138 -6.38 -3.16 -13.49
CA GLY A 138 -5.23 -2.35 -13.92
C GLY A 138 -4.20 -3.17 -14.70
N GLN A 139 -2.99 -2.62 -14.83
CA GLN A 139 -1.88 -3.29 -15.53
C GLN A 139 -0.93 -3.86 -14.50
N HIS A 140 -0.69 -5.16 -14.56
CA HIS A 140 0.12 -5.85 -13.56
C HIS A 140 1.22 -6.71 -14.15
N ASN A 141 2.28 -6.10 -14.71
CA ASN A 141 3.32 -6.83 -15.42
C ASN A 141 4.03 -7.88 -14.56
N THR A 142 4.16 -7.67 -13.24
CA THR A 142 4.82 -8.69 -12.40
C THR A 142 3.90 -9.85 -12.03
N LEU A 143 2.60 -9.59 -11.86
CA LEU A 143 1.59 -10.63 -11.60
C LEU A 143 1.29 -11.44 -12.86
N ASP A 144 1.27 -10.77 -14.02
CA ASP A 144 1.05 -11.38 -15.35
C ASP A 144 2.30 -12.08 -15.92
N HIS A 145 3.43 -12.05 -15.20
CA HIS A 145 4.72 -12.57 -15.65
C HIS A 145 5.25 -11.93 -16.95
N ASP A 146 4.85 -10.70 -17.24
CA ASP A 146 5.30 -9.91 -18.39
C ASP A 146 6.51 -9.04 -18.05
N THR A 147 7.64 -9.68 -17.75
CA THR A 147 8.89 -8.99 -17.32
C THR A 147 9.98 -8.97 -18.40
N ALA A 148 9.66 -9.37 -19.63
CA ALA A 148 10.65 -9.63 -20.68
C ALA A 148 11.47 -8.38 -21.04
N THR A 149 10.83 -7.22 -21.24
CA THR A 149 11.51 -5.96 -21.57
C THR A 149 12.44 -5.49 -20.45
N PHE A 150 11.98 -5.59 -19.20
CA PHE A 150 12.78 -5.31 -18.01
C PHE A 150 14.02 -6.21 -17.94
N CYS A 151 13.85 -7.52 -18.17
CA CYS A 151 14.97 -8.46 -18.15
C CYS A 151 15.94 -8.25 -19.32
N ALA A 152 15.43 -7.92 -20.51
CA ALA A 152 16.27 -7.60 -21.67
C ALA A 152 17.17 -6.39 -21.40
N PHE A 153 16.66 -5.34 -20.73
CA PHE A 153 17.45 -4.18 -20.35
C PHE A 153 18.66 -4.56 -19.50
N PHE A 154 18.46 -5.38 -18.47
CA PHE A 154 19.53 -5.78 -17.56
C PHE A 154 20.46 -6.87 -18.13
N ALA A 155 20.03 -7.65 -19.12
CA ALA A 155 20.84 -8.70 -19.74
C ALA A 155 21.93 -8.15 -20.67
N ALA A 156 21.69 -6.98 -21.26
CA ALA A 156 22.61 -6.32 -22.20
C ALA A 156 23.82 -5.67 -21.53
#